data_AF-A0A3B9KIR4-F1
#
_entry.id   AF-A0A3B9KIR4-F1
#
_cell.length_a   1.000
_cell.length_b   1.000
_cell.length_c   1.000
_cell.angle_alpha   90.00
_cell.angle_beta   90.00
_cell.angle_gamma   90.00
#
_symmetry.space_group_name_H-M   'P 1'
#
loop_
_entity.id
_entity.type
_entity.pdbx_description
1 polymer ?
#
loop_
_entity_poly.entity_id
_entity_poly.type
_entity_poly.pdbx_seq_one_letter_code
_entity_poly.pdbx_strand_id
1 'polypeptide(L)'
;MNPTNPMIVQSDKSILLEVDHPQHAEARDALAQFAELEKSPEHIHTYRLSPLSLWNAAAGGMTAEQVMNLLTEYSKYAIPMNIAVDIREYMNRYGRIKLIREGDALLLISDDTALMAEIYHHKRTQPYILPVS
;
A
#
# COMPACT_ATOMS: atom_id res chain seq x y z
N MET A 1 -14.10 -6.24 16.73
CA MET A 1 -13.31 -7.48 16.86
C MET A 1 -14.27 -8.64 16.73
N ASN A 2 -13.98 -9.60 15.88
CA ASN A 2 -14.84 -10.75 15.67
C ASN A 2 -13.97 -12.02 15.68
N PRO A 3 -13.97 -12.83 16.76
CA PRO A 3 -13.14 -14.02 16.86
C PRO A 3 -13.40 -15.07 15.76
N THR A 4 -14.54 -14.99 15.07
CA THR A 4 -14.93 -15.88 13.97
C THR A 4 -14.49 -15.37 12.59
N ASN A 5 -13.61 -14.37 12.53
CA ASN A 5 -13.09 -13.85 11.27
C ASN A 5 -11.93 -14.70 10.74
N PRO A 6 -11.61 -14.70 9.44
CA PRO A 6 -10.66 -15.65 8.85
C PRO A 6 -9.17 -15.31 9.05
N MET A 7 -8.81 -14.07 9.42
CA MET A 7 -7.39 -13.67 9.42
C MET A 7 -6.92 -12.94 10.67
N ILE A 8 -5.60 -12.93 10.87
CA ILE A 8 -4.90 -12.19 11.93
C ILE A 8 -3.83 -11.32 11.29
N VAL A 9 -3.88 -10.01 11.57
CA VAL A 9 -2.85 -9.05 11.14
C VAL A 9 -1.82 -8.88 12.25
N GLN A 10 -0.55 -9.15 11.93
CA GLN A 10 0.55 -9.09 12.89
C GLN A 10 1.32 -7.77 12.78
N SER A 11 2.00 -7.38 13.87
CA SER A 11 2.78 -6.14 13.93
C SER A 11 3.99 -6.12 13.01
N ASP A 12 4.46 -7.29 12.55
CA ASP A 12 5.59 -7.45 11.64
C ASP A 12 5.19 -7.41 10.15
N LYS A 13 3.96 -6.97 9.84
CA LYS A 13 3.35 -6.87 8.50
C LYS A 13 2.95 -8.20 7.87
N SER A 14 3.07 -9.32 8.57
CA SER A 14 2.48 -10.58 8.14
C SER A 14 0.98 -10.63 8.43
N ILE A 15 0.24 -11.34 7.58
CA ILE A 15 -1.18 -11.62 7.73
C ILE A 15 -1.38 -13.13 7.60
N LEU A 16 -1.95 -13.74 8.62
CA LEU A 16 -2.27 -15.17 8.64
C LEU A 16 -3.72 -15.34 8.24
N LEU A 17 -4.00 -16.14 7.20
CA LEU A 17 -5.33 -16.42 6.68
C LEU A 17 -5.65 -17.91 6.83
N GLU A 18 -6.74 -18.23 7.50
CA GLU A 18 -7.21 -19.61 7.70
C GLU A 18 -7.86 -20.17 6.44
N VAL A 19 -7.34 -21.29 5.94
CA VAL A 19 -7.77 -21.91 4.67
C VAL A 19 -9.13 -22.58 4.81
N ASP A 20 -9.36 -23.27 5.93
CA ASP A 20 -10.61 -24.00 6.20
C ASP A 20 -11.78 -23.09 6.60
N HIS A 21 -11.56 -21.77 6.66
CA HIS A 21 -12.58 -20.82 7.06
C HIS A 21 -13.61 -20.58 5.94
N PRO A 22 -14.93 -20.51 6.21
CA PRO A 22 -15.95 -20.27 5.18
C PRO A 22 -15.73 -19.01 4.33
N GLN A 23 -15.16 -17.96 4.94
CA GLN A 23 -14.82 -16.69 4.27
C GLN A 23 -13.39 -16.65 3.69
N HIS A 24 -12.68 -17.78 3.64
CA HIS A 24 -11.31 -17.84 3.11
C HIS A 24 -11.21 -17.22 1.71
N ALA A 25 -12.09 -17.62 0.79
CA ALA A 25 -12.04 -17.15 -0.60
C ALA A 25 -12.21 -15.62 -0.69
N GLU A 26 -13.17 -15.05 0.03
CA GLU A 26 -13.44 -13.61 0.05
C GLU A 26 -12.26 -12.83 0.64
N ALA A 27 -11.74 -13.27 1.79
CA ALA A 27 -10.60 -12.64 2.44
C ALA A 27 -9.31 -12.76 1.61
N ARG A 28 -9.12 -13.89 0.93
CA ARG A 28 -8.01 -14.11 -0.01
C ARG A 28 -8.06 -13.13 -1.17
N ASP A 29 -9.24 -12.96 -1.77
CA ASP A 29 -9.45 -12.07 -2.91
C ASP A 29 -9.35 -10.59 -2.49
N ALA A 30 -9.74 -10.26 -1.25
CA ALA A 30 -9.48 -8.95 -0.65
C ALA A 30 -7.97 -8.69 -0.48
N LEU A 31 -7.24 -9.63 0.13
CA LEU A 31 -5.79 -9.49 0.36
C LEU A 31 -5.01 -9.37 -0.93
N ALA A 32 -5.38 -10.09 -1.99
CA ALA A 32 -4.71 -10.06 -3.29
C ALA A 32 -4.67 -8.64 -3.92
N GLN A 33 -5.53 -7.72 -3.48
CA GLN A 33 -5.55 -6.34 -3.97
C GLN A 33 -4.44 -5.46 -3.38
N PHE A 34 -3.90 -5.80 -2.21
CA PHE A 34 -2.97 -4.92 -1.48
C PHE A 34 -1.87 -5.63 -0.67
N ALA A 35 -1.82 -6.96 -0.67
CA ALA A 35 -0.83 -7.78 0.02
C ALA A 35 -0.30 -8.89 -0.90
N GLU A 36 0.94 -9.30 -0.67
CA GLU A 36 1.60 -10.35 -1.44
C GLU A 36 1.47 -11.70 -0.73
N LEU A 37 1.13 -12.76 -1.47
CA LEU A 37 1.17 -14.12 -0.93
C LEU A 37 2.64 -14.55 -0.73
N GLU A 38 2.99 -14.91 0.50
CA GLU A 38 4.33 -15.38 0.86
C GLU A 38 4.41 -16.91 0.87
N LYS A 39 3.44 -17.57 1.52
CA LYS A 39 3.40 -19.03 1.70
C LYS A 39 1.96 -19.51 1.70
N SER A 40 1.72 -20.69 1.12
CA SER A 40 0.39 -21.31 1.03
C SER A 40 0.39 -22.80 1.43
N PRO A 41 0.72 -23.14 2.69
CA PRO A 41 0.52 -24.49 3.21
C PRO A 41 -0.98 -24.77 3.46
N GLU A 42 -1.29 -26.03 3.76
CA GLU A 42 -2.66 -26.57 3.81
C GLU A 42 -3.64 -25.79 4.71
N HIS A 43 -3.21 -25.33 5.89
CA HIS A 43 -4.14 -24.76 6.88
C HIS A 43 -4.08 -23.23 7.00
N ILE A 44 -2.91 -22.62 6.77
CA ILE A 44 -2.70 -21.18 6.99
C ILE A 44 -1.91 -20.59 5.85
N HIS A 45 -2.53 -19.72 5.07
CA HIS A 45 -1.79 -18.90 4.11
C HIS A 45 -1.17 -17.70 4.82
N THR A 46 0.06 -17.34 4.45
CA THR A 46 0.75 -16.15 4.95
C THR A 46 0.85 -15.13 3.83
N TYR A 47 0.31 -13.94 4.07
CA TYR A 47 0.45 -12.77 3.22
C TYR A 47 1.34 -11.73 3.89
N ARG A 48 1.87 -10.80 3.09
CA ARG A 48 2.71 -9.70 3.55
C ARG A 48 2.23 -8.37 3.01
N LEU A 49 2.12 -7.37 3.88
CA LEU A 49 2.07 -5.98 3.45
C LEU A 49 3.49 -5.51 3.13
N SER A 50 3.70 -5.04 1.91
CA SER A 50 4.96 -4.42 1.48
C SER A 50 4.70 -2.98 1.03
N PRO A 51 5.70 -2.09 1.06
CA PRO A 51 5.55 -0.76 0.46
C PRO A 51 5.14 -0.84 -1.02
N LEU A 52 5.62 -1.86 -1.75
CA LEU A 52 5.30 -2.07 -3.15
C LEU A 52 3.84 -2.54 -3.35
N SER A 53 3.36 -3.48 -2.53
CA SER A 53 1.98 -3.98 -2.63
C SER A 53 0.96 -2.88 -2.35
N LEU A 54 1.23 -2.03 -1.35
CA LEU A 54 0.42 -0.85 -1.03
C LEU A 54 0.50 0.23 -2.11
N TRP A 55 1.68 0.45 -2.69
CA TRP A 55 1.83 1.37 -3.81
C TRP A 55 1.04 0.89 -5.04
N ASN A 56 1.09 -0.41 -5.35
CA ASN A 56 0.33 -1.01 -6.44
C ASN A 56 -1.18 -0.89 -6.22
N ALA A 57 -1.65 -1.12 -4.98
CA ALA A 57 -3.04 -0.92 -4.61
C ALA A 57 -3.48 0.54 -4.83
N ALA A 58 -2.67 1.50 -4.38
CA ALA A 58 -2.93 2.93 -4.57
C ALA A 58 -2.94 3.30 -6.07
N ALA A 59 -2.02 2.75 -6.86
CA ALA A 59 -1.99 2.91 -8.30
C ALA A 59 -3.21 2.32 -9.02
N GLY A 60 -3.79 1.26 -8.45
CA GLY A 60 -5.07 0.68 -8.87
C GLY A 60 -6.31 1.48 -8.43
N GLY A 61 -6.13 2.62 -7.76
CA GLY A 61 -7.23 3.49 -7.31
C GLY A 61 -7.76 3.17 -5.90
N MET A 62 -7.11 2.26 -5.17
CA MET A 62 -7.50 1.90 -3.81
C MET A 62 -7.03 2.95 -2.80
N THR A 63 -7.88 3.32 -1.84
CA THR A 63 -7.51 4.26 -0.77
C THR A 63 -7.00 3.51 0.47
N ALA A 64 -6.21 4.21 1.29
CA ALA A 64 -5.78 3.68 2.59
C ALA A 64 -6.96 3.30 3.49
N GLU A 65 -8.07 4.04 3.40
CA GLU A 65 -9.30 3.75 4.15
C GLU A 65 -9.95 2.44 3.67
N GLN A 66 -10.02 2.20 2.35
CA GLN A 66 -10.52 0.94 1.81
C GLN A 66 -9.69 -0.26 2.27
N VAL A 67 -8.36 -0.14 2.26
CA VAL A 67 -7.47 -1.19 2.79
C VAL A 67 -7.72 -1.41 4.28
N MET A 68 -7.80 -0.35 5.08
CA MET A 68 -8.06 -0.44 6.51
C MET A 68 -9.43 -1.06 6.83
N ASN A 69 -10.46 -0.76 6.02
CA ASN A 69 -11.79 -1.32 6.18
C ASN A 69 -11.80 -2.83 5.91
N LEU A 70 -11.19 -3.29 4.82
CA LEU A 70 -11.07 -4.73 4.52
C LEU A 70 -10.25 -5.47 5.59
N LEU A 71 -9.16 -4.87 6.06
CA LEU A 71 -8.39 -5.45 7.15
C LEU A 71 -9.23 -5.58 8.43
N THR A 72 -10.00 -4.55 8.77
CA THR A 72 -10.86 -4.54 9.96
C THR A 72 -12.03 -5.51 9.83
N GLU A 73 -12.60 -5.64 8.64
CA GLU A 73 -13.72 -6.53 8.32
C GLU A 73 -13.36 -8.00 8.52
N TYR A 74 -12.18 -8.43 8.03
CA TYR A 74 -11.77 -9.83 8.06
C TYR A 74 -10.79 -10.18 9.20
N SER A 75 -10.34 -9.23 10.03
CA SER A 75 -9.39 -9.53 11.12
C SER A 75 -10.09 -9.99 12.40
N LYS A 76 -9.56 -11.04 13.03
CA LYS A 76 -10.01 -11.52 14.35
C LYS A 76 -9.80 -10.48 15.43
N TYR A 77 -8.64 -9.82 15.38
CA TYR A 77 -8.18 -8.85 16.37
C TYR A 77 -8.09 -7.44 15.78
N ALA A 78 -7.97 -6.45 16.65
CA ALA A 78 -7.70 -5.08 16.22
C ALA A 78 -6.40 -5.00 15.42
N ILE A 79 -6.39 -4.17 14.38
CA ILE A 79 -5.20 -3.94 13.56
C ILE A 79 -4.13 -3.26 14.41
N PRO A 80 -2.88 -3.75 14.43
CA PRO A 80 -1.80 -3.10 15.15
C PRO A 80 -1.62 -1.65 14.69
N MET A 81 -1.42 -0.73 15.63
CA MET A 81 -1.36 0.71 15.34
C MET A 81 -0.27 1.07 14.32
N ASN A 82 0.90 0.40 14.40
CA ASN A 82 1.99 0.62 13.47
C ASN A 82 1.61 0.23 12.02
N ILE A 83 0.80 -0.82 11.84
CA ILE A 83 0.32 -1.22 10.51
C ILE A 83 -0.63 -0.15 9.96
N ALA A 84 -1.53 0.38 10.79
CA ALA A 84 -2.44 1.45 10.38
C ALA A 84 -1.71 2.76 10.03
N VAL A 85 -0.59 3.07 10.70
CA VAL A 85 0.28 4.20 10.34
C VAL A 85 0.98 3.93 9.01
N ASP A 86 1.63 2.77 8.87
CA ASP A 86 2.37 2.39 7.67
C ASP A 86 1.49 2.42 6.41
N ILE A 87 0.28 1.86 6.47
CA ILE A 87 -0.66 1.87 5.33
C ILE A 87 -0.97 3.28 4.88
N ARG A 88 -1.32 4.17 5.81
CA ARG A 88 -1.63 5.57 5.50
C ARG A 88 -0.42 6.29 4.93
N GLU A 89 0.76 6.11 5.54
CA GLU A 89 1.98 6.76 5.07
C GLU A 89 2.41 6.31 3.67
N TYR A 90 2.40 5.01 3.39
CA TYR A 90 2.84 4.51 2.09
C TYR A 90 1.86 4.87 0.98
N MET A 91 0.55 4.73 1.23
CA MET A 91 -0.46 5.01 0.21
C MET A 91 -0.64 6.51 -0.04
N ASN A 92 -0.53 7.37 0.99
CA ASN A 92 -0.60 8.83 0.79
C ASN A 92 0.59 9.40 0.02
N ARG A 93 1.69 8.66 -0.14
CA ARG A 93 2.82 9.07 -0.99
C ARG A 93 2.54 8.84 -2.47
N TYR A 94 1.65 7.92 -2.82
CA TYR A 94 1.30 7.66 -4.21
C TYR A 94 0.73 8.93 -4.87
N GLY A 95 1.14 9.20 -6.10
CA GLY A 95 0.63 10.30 -6.90
C GLY A 95 1.05 11.71 -6.46
N ARG A 96 1.74 11.88 -5.30
CA ARG A 96 2.25 13.19 -4.86
C ARG A 96 3.26 13.77 -5.86
N ILE A 97 4.05 12.92 -6.49
CA ILE A 97 4.96 13.30 -7.58
C ILE A 97 4.68 12.35 -8.73
N LYS A 98 4.50 12.90 -9.93
CA LYS A 98 4.34 12.11 -11.16
C LYS A 98 5.34 12.61 -12.19
N LEU A 99 5.90 11.68 -12.96
CA LEU A 99 6.70 12.00 -14.13
C LEU A 99 5.86 11.67 -15.36
N ILE A 100 5.44 12.69 -16.10
CA ILE A 100 4.62 12.53 -17.30
C ILE A 100 5.41 12.90 -18.55
N ARG A 101 5.07 12.31 -19.69
CA ARG A 101 5.65 12.67 -20.98
C ARG A 101 4.75 13.69 -21.67
N GLU A 102 5.35 14.79 -22.10
CA GLU A 102 4.70 15.81 -22.95
C GLU A 102 5.57 16.04 -24.19
N GLY A 103 5.15 15.49 -25.33
CA GLY A 103 5.98 15.42 -26.53
C GLY A 103 7.30 14.69 -26.28
N ASP A 104 8.40 15.36 -26.60
CA ASP A 104 9.75 14.85 -26.37
C ASP A 104 10.29 15.13 -24.95
N ALA A 105 9.52 15.86 -24.12
CA ALA A 105 9.91 16.23 -22.76
C ALA A 105 9.33 15.28 -21.69
N LEU A 106 9.99 15.27 -20.53
CA LEU A 106 9.47 14.68 -19.30
C LEU A 106 9.20 15.80 -18.29
N LEU A 107 7.97 15.85 -17.77
CA LEU A 107 7.55 16.82 -16.77
C LEU A 107 7.38 16.13 -15.42
N LEU A 108 8.06 16.67 -14.42
CA LEU A 108 7.82 16.30 -13.02
C LEU A 108 6.71 17.20 -12.47
N ILE A 109 5.56 16.61 -12.16
CA ILE A 109 4.38 17.31 -11.67
C ILE A 109 4.05 16.89 -10.23
N SER A 110 3.54 17.83 -9.45
CA SER A 110 3.11 17.64 -8.06
C SER A 110 2.21 18.81 -7.68
N ASP A 111 1.14 18.54 -6.94
CA ASP A 111 0.26 19.58 -6.39
C ASP A 111 0.84 20.19 -5.10
N ASP A 112 1.89 19.56 -4.57
CA ASP A 112 2.64 19.99 -3.39
C ASP A 112 3.85 20.85 -3.83
N THR A 113 3.72 22.17 -3.63
CA THR A 113 4.74 23.15 -4.01
C THR A 113 5.98 23.08 -3.12
N ALA A 114 5.83 22.71 -1.85
CA ALA A 114 6.95 22.56 -0.92
C ALA A 114 7.81 21.37 -1.32
N LEU A 115 7.18 20.25 -1.68
CA LEU A 115 7.85 19.06 -2.19
C LEU A 115 8.60 19.34 -3.51
N MET A 116 7.98 20.10 -4.42
CA MET A 116 8.68 20.50 -5.66
C MET A 116 9.88 21.40 -5.39
N ALA A 117 9.76 22.36 -4.47
CA ALA A 117 10.88 23.19 -4.07
C ALA A 117 12.01 22.35 -3.45
N GLU A 118 11.70 21.37 -2.60
CA GLU A 118 12.70 20.45 -2.04
C GLU A 118 13.42 19.67 -3.14
N ILE A 119 12.67 19.09 -4.08
CA ILE A 119 13.23 18.33 -5.21
C ILE A 119 14.12 19.21 -6.09
N TYR A 120 13.70 20.45 -6.35
CA TYR A 120 14.46 21.38 -7.18
C TYR A 120 15.84 21.73 -6.58
N HIS A 121 15.91 21.88 -5.25
CA HIS A 121 17.14 22.23 -4.54
C HIS A 121 17.97 21.01 -4.10
N HIS A 122 17.44 19.80 -4.21
CA HIS A 122 18.12 18.61 -3.75
C HIS A 122 19.30 18.24 -4.69
N LYS A 123 20.49 18.07 -4.11
CA LYS A 123 21.75 17.90 -4.87
C LYS A 123 21.77 16.71 -5.83
N ARG A 124 21.03 15.64 -5.51
CA ARG A 124 20.97 14.43 -6.36
C ARG A 124 20.05 14.57 -7.57
N THR A 125 19.06 15.46 -7.50
CA THR A 125 18.05 15.65 -8.55
C THR A 125 18.43 16.80 -9.46
N GLN A 126 19.10 17.83 -8.95
CA GLN A 126 19.57 18.99 -9.73
C GLN A 126 20.21 18.65 -11.09
N PRO A 127 21.11 17.66 -11.23
CA PRO A 127 21.73 17.34 -12.52
C PRO A 127 20.74 16.88 -13.60
N TYR A 128 19.54 16.45 -13.21
CA TYR A 128 18.50 15.94 -14.10
C TYR A 128 17.39 16.95 -14.37
N ILE A 129 17.42 18.12 -13.72
CA ILE A 129 16.38 19.15 -13.86
C ILE A 129 16.81 20.14 -14.94
N LEU A 130 15.98 20.26 -15.98
CA LEU A 130 16.19 21.23 -17.05
C LEU A 130 15.90 22.65 -16.55
N PRO A 131 16.71 23.66 -16.93
CA PRO A 131 16.42 25.05 -16.59
C PRO A 131 15.11 25.50 -17.27
N VAL A 132 14.27 26.20 -16.51
CA VAL A 132 13.04 26.81 -17.04
C VAL A 132 13.45 27.95 -17.98
N SER A 133 12.97 27.89 -19.23
CA SER A 133 13.22 28.90 -20.27
C SER A 133 12.41 30.17 -20.04
#